data_AF-A0A1H0SGJ0-F1
#
_entry.id   AF-A0A1H0SGJ0-F1
#
_cell.length_a   1.000
_cell.length_b   1.000
_cell.length_c   1.000
_cell.angle_alpha   90.00
_cell.angle_beta   90.00
_cell.angle_gamma   90.00
#
_symmetry.space_group_name_H-M   'P 1'
#
loop_
_entity.id
_entity.type
_entity.pdbx_description
1 polymer ?
#
loop_
_entity_poly.entity_id
_entity_poly.type
_entity_poly.pdbx_seq_one_letter_code
_entity_poly.pdbx_strand_id
1 'polypeptide(L)'
;MIKLKAFLLSLVLVIATLALLNVTYVKKIDDYYKVKDNSIRYSTSYEKYKSRDILTSNITPNTLVLLGSSELVATINEDYHPNKIFNYNDFYIMQIGTSYSQNIIQATTLGSIEGSMSKRKVAIVESVQWFEKDGTHQDAFLNKASQEHIFHMLDNDKISKETKEKIINRIIQITKGNKQQNDIYRKYKSYFIDGKGTIVDKKLLELDKAIYSFKLKQTFYQKHAKSDYPSLGDKTPDYDWEKMTNQFVEEVKKKTDNNDYAVDNNYYNTYLKDRYASLKDSNKDLSYLESPEYSDMELFLTVAKELGIEVEVIIFPVNGKWNDYTGVSREMREKTYKKIEDVAKSHGATVLNYGNREYDDYFLFDVMHVGVKGWMEVEKELYKFANQAN
;
A
#
# COMPACT_ATOMS: atom_id res chain seq x y z
N MET A 1 -33.37 -31.36 37.54
CA MET A 1 -31.93 -31.50 37.83
C MET A 1 -31.11 -32.09 36.67
N ILE A 2 -31.54 -33.18 36.01
CA ILE A 2 -30.78 -33.80 34.90
C ILE A 2 -30.56 -32.83 33.72
N LYS A 3 -31.61 -32.13 33.28
CA LYS A 3 -31.51 -31.14 32.18
C LYS A 3 -30.53 -29.99 32.48
N LEU A 4 -30.49 -29.50 33.72
CA LEU A 4 -29.56 -28.46 34.15
C LEU A 4 -28.11 -28.97 34.19
N LYS A 5 -27.89 -30.19 34.69
CA LYS A 5 -26.56 -30.84 34.65
C LYS A 5 -26.07 -31.05 33.22
N ALA A 6 -26.94 -31.49 32.32
CA ALA A 6 -26.61 -31.67 30.91
C ALA A 6 -26.26 -30.33 30.23
N PHE A 7 -27.00 -29.26 30.51
CA PHE A 7 -26.71 -27.92 30.00
C PHE A 7 -25.38 -27.36 30.52
N LEU A 8 -25.10 -27.50 31.82
CA LEU A 8 -23.83 -27.08 32.39
C LEU A 8 -22.66 -27.90 31.82
N LEU A 9 -22.84 -29.22 31.65
CA LEU A 9 -21.83 -30.07 31.02
C LEU A 9 -21.58 -29.66 29.56
N SER A 10 -22.63 -29.36 28.79
CA SER A 10 -22.46 -28.90 27.41
C SER A 10 -21.73 -27.56 27.34
N LEU A 11 -22.02 -26.63 28.27
CA LEU A 11 -21.29 -25.36 28.36
C LEU A 11 -19.80 -25.59 28.66
N VAL A 12 -19.48 -26.47 29.60
CA VAL A 12 -18.09 -26.84 29.93
C VAL A 12 -17.39 -27.46 28.72
N LEU A 13 -18.06 -28.37 28.00
CA LEU A 13 -17.50 -29.00 26.80
C LEU A 13 -17.25 -27.99 25.68
N VAL A 14 -18.16 -27.02 25.48
CA VAL A 14 -17.96 -25.93 24.50
C VAL A 14 -16.75 -25.08 24.90
N ILE A 15 -16.63 -24.67 26.16
CA ILE A 15 -15.49 -23.89 26.65
C ILE A 15 -14.18 -24.67 26.49
N ALA A 16 -14.16 -25.96 26.86
CA ALA A 16 -12.99 -26.81 26.71
C ALA A 16 -12.59 -26.99 25.22
N THR A 17 -13.58 -27.14 24.34
CA THR A 17 -13.34 -27.24 22.89
C THR A 17 -12.78 -25.95 22.32
N LEU A 18 -13.35 -24.79 22.69
CA LEU A 18 -12.84 -23.48 22.27
C LEU A 18 -11.43 -23.22 22.81
N ALA A 19 -11.15 -23.59 24.06
CA ALA A 19 -9.81 -23.51 24.64
C ALA A 19 -8.82 -24.39 23.89
N LEU A 20 -9.19 -25.63 23.56
CA LEU A 20 -8.35 -26.54 22.77
C LEU A 20 -8.10 -26.00 21.36
N LEU A 21 -9.13 -25.51 20.67
CA LEU A 21 -9.00 -24.88 19.35
C LEU A 21 -8.08 -23.66 19.39
N ASN A 22 -8.16 -22.88 20.47
CA ASN A 22 -7.33 -21.69 20.66
C ASN A 22 -5.84 -22.06 20.78
N VAL A 23 -5.49 -23.04 21.63
CA VAL A 23 -4.09 -23.43 21.85
C VAL A 23 -3.51 -24.28 20.72
N THR A 24 -4.34 -24.84 19.83
CA THR A 24 -3.90 -25.66 18.70
C THR A 24 -4.01 -24.91 17.37
N TYR A 25 -5.21 -24.80 16.81
CA TYR A 25 -5.43 -24.30 15.46
C TYR A 25 -5.24 -22.79 15.35
N VAL A 26 -5.81 -22.00 16.29
CA VAL A 26 -5.66 -20.54 16.28
C VAL A 26 -4.20 -20.17 16.51
N LYS A 27 -3.54 -20.79 17.49
CA LYS A 27 -2.10 -20.61 17.73
C LYS A 27 -1.27 -20.91 16.49
N LYS A 28 -1.56 -21.99 15.75
CA LYS A 28 -0.84 -22.33 14.52
C LYS A 28 -0.97 -21.25 13.44
N ILE A 29 -2.16 -20.65 13.29
CA ILE A 29 -2.37 -19.52 12.38
C ILE A 29 -1.62 -18.29 12.86
N ASP A 30 -1.71 -17.97 14.14
CA ASP A 30 -1.07 -16.79 14.75
C ASP A 30 0.46 -16.85 14.70
N ASP A 31 1.05 -18.03 14.84
CA ASP A 31 2.50 -18.22 14.77
C ASP A 31 3.00 -18.23 13.31
N TYR A 32 2.14 -18.54 12.32
CA TYR A 32 2.55 -18.71 10.92
C TYR A 32 3.13 -17.45 10.27
N TYR A 33 2.57 -16.27 10.58
CA TYR A 33 2.99 -14.99 10.00
C TYR A 33 3.93 -14.19 10.92
N LYS A 34 4.31 -14.73 12.09
CA LYS A 34 5.26 -14.06 13.00
C LYS A 34 6.66 -14.57 12.69
N VAL A 35 7.32 -13.90 11.74
CA VAL A 35 8.62 -14.32 11.22
C VAL A 35 9.67 -13.24 11.46
N LYS A 36 10.95 -13.62 11.31
CA LYS A 36 12.08 -12.68 11.35
C LYS A 36 12.52 -12.24 9.96
N ASP A 37 12.41 -13.13 8.99
CA ASP A 37 12.77 -12.90 7.58
C ASP A 37 11.76 -11.99 6.85
N ASN A 38 11.98 -11.82 5.55
CA ASN A 38 11.14 -10.95 4.72
C ASN A 38 9.99 -11.66 4.01
N SER A 39 9.68 -12.90 4.40
CA SER A 39 8.58 -13.68 3.80
C SER A 39 7.21 -13.03 3.97
N ILE A 40 7.04 -12.20 5.00
CA ILE A 40 5.85 -11.35 5.16
C ILE A 40 6.05 -9.98 4.53
N ARG A 41 7.19 -9.31 4.74
CA ARG A 41 7.37 -7.92 4.31
C ARG A 41 7.21 -7.72 2.80
N TYR A 42 7.68 -8.66 1.99
CA TYR A 42 7.51 -8.66 0.53
C TYR A 42 6.39 -9.56 0.01
N SER A 43 5.57 -10.16 0.88
CA SER A 43 4.36 -10.86 0.43
C SER A 43 3.40 -9.89 -0.23
N THR A 44 2.90 -10.28 -1.41
CA THR A 44 1.92 -9.51 -2.19
C THR A 44 0.47 -9.94 -1.95
N SER A 45 0.24 -10.79 -0.93
CA SER A 45 -1.09 -11.24 -0.58
C SER A 45 -1.99 -10.09 -0.12
N TYR A 46 -3.22 -10.09 -0.65
CA TYR A 46 -4.26 -9.16 -0.22
C TYR A 46 -4.59 -9.30 1.27
N GLU A 47 -4.54 -10.51 1.81
CA GLU A 47 -4.80 -10.76 3.22
C GLU A 47 -3.75 -10.07 4.12
N LYS A 48 -2.48 -10.06 3.69
CA LYS A 48 -1.41 -9.32 4.38
C LYS A 48 -1.67 -7.82 4.37
N TYR A 49 -1.98 -7.24 3.20
CA TYR A 49 -2.25 -5.81 3.10
C TYR A 49 -3.48 -5.34 3.88
N LYS A 50 -4.46 -6.22 4.10
CA LYS A 50 -5.69 -5.88 4.84
C LYS A 50 -5.61 -6.16 6.34
N SER A 51 -4.65 -6.98 6.77
CA SER A 51 -4.56 -7.42 8.16
C SER A 51 -3.59 -6.55 8.94
N ARG A 52 -4.15 -5.76 9.86
CA ARG A 52 -3.35 -5.01 10.83
C ARG A 52 -2.39 -5.92 11.59
N ASP A 53 -2.89 -7.05 12.11
CA ASP A 53 -2.10 -7.96 12.94
C ASP A 53 -0.90 -8.58 12.19
N ILE A 54 -1.09 -8.99 10.93
CA ILE A 54 0.01 -9.49 10.08
C ILE A 54 1.05 -8.40 9.84
N LEU A 55 0.63 -7.17 9.52
CA LEU A 55 1.55 -6.05 9.29
C LEU A 55 2.30 -5.69 10.58
N THR A 56 1.59 -5.40 11.66
CA THR A 56 2.17 -4.93 12.92
C THR A 56 3.10 -5.95 13.56
N SER A 57 2.86 -7.25 13.36
CA SER A 57 3.74 -8.31 13.86
C SER A 57 5.09 -8.38 13.15
N ASN A 58 5.24 -7.70 12.00
CA ASN A 58 6.43 -7.75 11.15
C ASN A 58 7.06 -6.36 10.90
N ILE A 59 6.51 -5.30 11.49
CA ILE A 59 7.15 -3.97 11.52
C ILE A 59 8.04 -3.91 12.76
N THR A 60 9.34 -3.66 12.55
CA THR A 60 10.37 -3.59 13.58
C THR A 60 11.08 -2.23 13.55
N PRO A 61 11.98 -1.92 14.51
CA PRO A 61 12.80 -0.70 14.44
C PRO A 61 13.66 -0.57 13.18
N ASN A 62 13.96 -1.68 12.50
CA ASN A 62 14.74 -1.69 11.25
C ASN A 62 13.84 -1.62 10.00
N THR A 63 12.52 -1.47 10.16
CA THR A 63 11.57 -1.50 9.05
C THR A 63 11.14 -0.09 8.65
N LEU A 64 11.40 0.28 7.39
CA LEU A 64 10.73 1.40 6.72
C LEU A 64 9.42 0.89 6.09
N VAL A 65 8.33 1.62 6.25
CA VAL A 65 7.08 1.33 5.53
C VAL A 65 7.09 2.07 4.20
N LEU A 66 6.86 1.35 3.11
CA LEU A 66 6.72 1.89 1.76
C LEU A 66 5.30 1.62 1.25
N LEU A 67 4.55 2.70 1.06
CA LEU A 67 3.18 2.69 0.55
C LEU A 67 3.19 2.95 -0.96
N GLY A 68 2.21 2.40 -1.68
CA GLY A 68 2.10 2.55 -3.14
C GLY A 68 1.00 1.68 -3.72
N SER A 69 1.03 1.42 -5.03
CA SER A 69 0.04 0.56 -5.69
C SER A 69 0.67 -0.59 -6.48
N SER A 70 0.44 -0.65 -7.80
CA SER A 70 0.97 -1.69 -8.67
C SER A 70 2.48 -1.58 -8.89
N GLU A 71 3.07 -0.40 -8.68
CA GLU A 71 4.51 -0.15 -8.77
C GLU A 71 5.30 -1.10 -7.87
N LEU A 72 4.77 -1.40 -6.69
CA LEU A 72 5.41 -2.28 -5.69
C LEU A 72 5.33 -3.77 -6.02
N VAL A 73 4.63 -4.14 -7.11
CA VAL A 73 4.42 -5.55 -7.50
C VAL A 73 4.72 -5.84 -8.96
N ALA A 74 4.71 -4.83 -9.83
CA ALA A 74 4.91 -5.00 -11.28
C ALA A 74 6.27 -5.62 -11.60
N THR A 75 7.32 -5.19 -10.90
CA THR A 75 8.70 -5.64 -11.10
C THR A 75 9.22 -6.52 -9.97
N ILE A 76 8.35 -7.12 -9.15
CA ILE A 76 8.76 -7.90 -7.96
C ILE A 76 9.68 -9.08 -8.26
N ASN A 77 9.67 -9.59 -9.49
CA ASN A 77 10.50 -10.69 -9.93
C ASN A 77 11.81 -10.25 -10.60
N GLU A 78 12.02 -8.94 -10.79
CA GLU A 78 13.26 -8.41 -11.37
C GLU A 78 14.34 -8.30 -10.29
N ASP A 79 15.60 -8.51 -10.70
CA ASP A 79 16.73 -8.57 -9.76
C ASP A 79 17.07 -7.23 -9.10
N TYR A 80 16.60 -6.13 -9.67
CA TYR A 80 16.76 -4.78 -9.17
C TYR A 80 15.63 -4.33 -8.23
N HIS A 81 14.64 -5.17 -7.93
CA HIS A 81 13.52 -4.78 -7.08
C HIS A 81 13.92 -4.72 -5.59
N PRO A 82 13.27 -3.89 -4.75
CA PRO A 82 13.68 -3.71 -3.35
C PRO A 82 13.73 -4.99 -2.50
N ASN A 83 12.99 -6.04 -2.88
CA ASN A 83 13.01 -7.35 -2.22
C ASN A 83 14.31 -8.13 -2.42
N LYS A 84 15.09 -7.82 -3.46
CA LYS A 84 16.40 -8.41 -3.73
C LYS A 84 17.52 -7.58 -3.12
N ILE A 85 17.33 -6.26 -3.08
CA ILE A 85 18.35 -5.32 -2.60
C ILE A 85 18.32 -5.17 -1.08
N PHE A 86 17.16 -5.13 -0.43
CA PHE A 86 17.02 -4.91 1.02
C PHE A 86 16.57 -6.13 1.78
N ASN A 87 17.37 -7.20 1.68
CA ASN A 87 17.09 -8.47 2.34
C ASN A 87 18.12 -8.79 3.44
N TYR A 88 18.37 -7.83 4.33
CA TYR A 88 19.36 -7.93 5.43
C TYR A 88 18.73 -7.57 6.78
N ASN A 89 19.38 -7.97 7.88
CA ASN A 89 18.76 -7.84 9.21
C ASN A 89 18.77 -6.43 9.81
N ASP A 90 19.58 -5.51 9.26
CA ASP A 90 19.69 -4.12 9.72
C ASP A 90 18.73 -3.15 9.02
N PHE A 91 18.17 -3.53 7.86
CA PHE A 91 17.20 -2.70 7.14
C PHE A 91 16.21 -3.55 6.34
N TYR A 92 14.93 -3.21 6.50
CA TYR A 92 13.82 -3.85 5.82
C TYR A 92 12.87 -2.83 5.21
N ILE A 93 12.23 -3.17 4.09
CA ILE A 93 11.06 -2.45 3.59
C ILE A 93 9.81 -3.30 3.80
N MET A 94 8.82 -2.76 4.52
CA MET A 94 7.45 -3.27 4.53
C MET A 94 6.69 -2.60 3.40
N GLN A 95 6.59 -3.28 2.25
CA GLN A 95 5.78 -2.78 1.14
C GLN A 95 4.29 -3.00 1.43
N ILE A 96 3.47 -1.98 1.24
CA ILE A 96 2.03 -2.03 1.43
C ILE A 96 1.36 -1.35 0.23
N GLY A 97 0.88 -2.17 -0.69
CA GLY A 97 0.34 -1.65 -1.93
C GLY A 97 0.14 -2.73 -2.98
N THR A 98 -0.91 -2.52 -3.76
CA THR A 98 -1.28 -3.29 -4.95
C THR A 98 -2.19 -2.39 -5.79
N SER A 99 -2.51 -2.76 -7.03
CA SER A 99 -3.33 -1.95 -7.94
C SER A 99 -4.51 -1.30 -7.23
N TYR A 100 -4.69 0.01 -7.42
CA TYR A 100 -5.73 0.83 -6.79
C TYR A 100 -5.62 1.04 -5.26
N SER A 101 -4.46 0.82 -4.66
CA SER A 101 -4.20 1.20 -3.25
C SER A 101 -3.86 2.69 -3.13
N GLN A 102 -4.89 3.53 -3.28
CA GLN A 102 -4.80 4.99 -3.31
C GLN A 102 -4.79 5.64 -1.92
N ASN A 103 -4.64 6.96 -1.86
CA ASN A 103 -4.36 7.72 -0.64
C ASN A 103 -5.40 7.50 0.47
N ILE A 104 -6.69 7.40 0.14
CA ILE A 104 -7.72 7.17 1.16
C ILE A 104 -7.56 5.80 1.85
N ILE A 105 -7.11 4.78 1.12
CA ILE A 105 -6.81 3.45 1.68
C ILE A 105 -5.53 3.52 2.51
N GLN A 106 -4.51 4.21 2.00
CA GLN A 106 -3.23 4.38 2.67
C GLN A 106 -3.36 5.17 3.98
N ALA A 107 -4.21 6.19 4.03
CA ALA A 107 -4.52 6.96 5.24
C ALA A 107 -5.11 6.07 6.34
N THR A 108 -6.07 5.21 5.98
CA THR A 108 -6.67 4.26 6.95
C THR A 108 -5.66 3.24 7.42
N THR A 109 -4.75 2.80 6.55
CA THR A 109 -3.71 1.83 6.88
C THR A 109 -2.68 2.45 7.82
N LEU A 110 -2.15 3.63 7.50
CA LEU A 110 -1.19 4.37 8.32
C LEU A 110 -1.73 4.60 9.74
N GLY A 111 -2.94 5.17 9.85
CA GLY A 111 -3.58 5.42 11.14
C GLY A 111 -3.85 4.16 11.97
N SER A 112 -3.96 3.00 11.30
CA SER A 112 -4.17 1.71 11.94
C SER A 112 -2.89 1.05 12.48
N ILE A 113 -1.76 1.23 11.78
CA ILE A 113 -0.50 0.51 12.08
C ILE A 113 0.54 1.35 12.82
N GLU A 114 0.32 2.67 12.97
CA GLU A 114 1.32 3.63 13.46
C GLU A 114 2.01 3.21 14.77
N GLY A 115 1.29 2.55 15.68
CA GLY A 115 1.82 2.13 16.98
C GLY A 115 3.00 1.15 16.89
N SER A 116 3.19 0.48 15.76
CA SER A 116 4.35 -0.39 15.50
C SER A 116 5.48 0.30 14.73
N MET A 117 5.24 1.49 14.17
CA MET A 117 6.19 2.24 13.36
C MET A 117 7.14 3.07 14.23
N SER A 118 8.12 2.44 14.86
CA SER A 118 9.05 3.12 15.77
C SER A 118 9.98 4.13 15.08
N LYS A 119 10.31 3.96 13.79
CA LYS A 119 11.09 4.95 13.02
C LYS A 119 10.39 6.29 12.86
N ARG A 120 9.06 6.36 13.03
CA ARG A 120 8.21 7.53 12.71
C ARG A 120 8.44 8.09 11.30
N LYS A 121 8.74 7.20 10.35
CA LYS A 121 9.02 7.53 8.94
C LYS A 121 8.19 6.62 8.03
N VAL A 122 7.64 7.19 6.97
CA VAL A 122 6.93 6.46 5.91
C VAL A 122 7.27 7.06 4.56
N ALA A 123 7.47 6.21 3.56
CA ALA A 123 7.55 6.64 2.18
C ALA A 123 6.27 6.23 1.44
N ILE A 124 5.82 7.06 0.51
CA ILE A 124 4.66 6.75 -0.35
C ILE A 124 4.98 7.08 -1.80
N VAL A 125 4.67 6.15 -2.69
CA VAL A 125 4.69 6.37 -4.14
C VAL A 125 3.36 6.94 -4.58
N GLU A 126 3.38 8.12 -5.19
CA GLU A 126 2.22 8.79 -5.80
C GLU A 126 2.21 8.56 -7.31
N SER A 127 1.31 7.71 -7.78
CA SER A 127 1.15 7.45 -9.21
C SER A 127 0.24 8.48 -9.84
N VAL A 128 0.69 9.11 -10.91
CA VAL A 128 -0.07 10.15 -11.61
C VAL A 128 -1.45 9.67 -12.08
N GLN A 129 -1.57 8.40 -12.45
CA GLN A 129 -2.83 7.77 -12.87
C GLN A 129 -3.88 7.73 -11.76
N TRP A 130 -3.53 7.93 -10.50
CA TRP A 130 -4.52 8.01 -9.43
C TRP A 130 -5.34 9.29 -9.48
N PHE A 131 -4.77 10.35 -10.05
CA PHE A 131 -5.35 11.69 -10.09
C PHE A 131 -6.27 11.89 -11.30
N GLU A 132 -6.90 10.83 -11.81
CA GLU A 132 -7.96 10.94 -12.82
C GLU A 132 -9.19 11.65 -12.24
N LYS A 133 -10.03 12.20 -13.13
CA LYS A 133 -11.18 13.04 -12.78
C LYS A 133 -12.14 12.43 -11.75
N ASP A 134 -12.37 11.13 -11.84
CA ASP A 134 -13.27 10.42 -10.94
C ASP A 134 -12.57 9.94 -9.65
N GLY A 135 -11.24 10.03 -9.58
CA GLY A 135 -10.40 9.52 -8.50
C GLY A 135 -10.59 8.02 -8.28
N THR A 136 -10.66 7.60 -7.02
CA THR A 136 -10.87 6.18 -6.68
C THR A 136 -12.17 5.60 -7.22
N HIS A 137 -12.07 4.59 -8.08
CA HIS A 137 -13.20 3.78 -8.51
C HIS A 137 -13.82 2.99 -7.35
N GLN A 138 -15.15 2.98 -7.26
CA GLN A 138 -15.88 2.30 -6.19
C GLN A 138 -15.53 0.82 -6.08
N ASP A 139 -15.56 0.05 -7.18
CA ASP A 139 -15.29 -1.38 -7.15
C ASP A 139 -13.86 -1.70 -6.69
N ALA A 140 -12.91 -0.87 -7.11
CA ALA A 140 -11.53 -0.97 -6.66
C ALA A 140 -11.42 -0.69 -5.15
N PHE A 141 -12.04 0.37 -4.65
CA PHE A 141 -12.10 0.65 -3.21
C PHE A 141 -12.73 -0.51 -2.42
N LEU A 142 -13.89 -1.00 -2.84
CA LEU A 142 -14.59 -2.11 -2.18
C LEU A 142 -13.73 -3.38 -2.15
N ASN A 143 -12.87 -3.58 -3.15
CA ASN A 143 -11.94 -4.69 -3.21
C ASN A 143 -10.70 -4.48 -2.32
N LYS A 144 -10.18 -3.25 -2.18
CA LYS A 144 -8.90 -2.98 -1.50
C LYS A 144 -9.04 -2.54 -0.05
N ALA A 145 -10.08 -1.78 0.29
CA ALA A 145 -10.30 -1.27 1.62
C ALA A 145 -10.39 -2.41 2.66
N SER A 146 -9.80 -2.18 3.83
CA SER A 146 -9.89 -3.08 4.98
C SER A 146 -10.77 -2.47 6.06
N GLN A 147 -11.83 -3.19 6.42
CA GLN A 147 -12.67 -2.81 7.57
C GLN A 147 -11.85 -2.78 8.87
N GLU A 148 -10.79 -3.59 8.96
CA GLU A 148 -9.85 -3.58 10.09
C GLU A 148 -9.09 -2.27 10.18
N HIS A 149 -8.51 -1.80 9.06
CA HIS A 149 -7.75 -0.55 9.06
C HIS A 149 -8.65 0.65 9.31
N ILE A 150 -9.82 0.70 8.68
CA ILE A 150 -10.79 1.78 8.88
C ILE A 150 -11.23 1.84 10.35
N PHE A 151 -11.58 0.71 10.97
CA PHE A 151 -11.98 0.66 12.37
C PHE A 151 -10.88 1.18 13.29
N HIS A 152 -9.65 0.67 13.16
CA HIS A 152 -8.55 1.05 14.04
C HIS A 152 -8.06 2.49 13.82
N MET A 153 -8.16 3.04 12.60
CA MET A 153 -7.88 4.46 12.37
C MET A 153 -8.93 5.34 13.07
N LEU A 154 -10.21 4.98 13.03
CA LEU A 154 -11.26 5.72 13.73
C LEU A 154 -11.15 5.62 15.27
N ASP A 155 -10.67 4.49 15.78
CA ASP A 155 -10.43 4.26 17.22
C ASP A 155 -9.11 4.90 17.72
N ASN A 156 -8.20 5.31 16.83
CA ASN A 156 -6.91 5.90 17.20
C ASN A 156 -7.07 7.30 17.82
N ASP A 157 -6.81 7.44 19.12
CA ASP A 157 -7.00 8.68 19.89
C ASP A 157 -6.05 9.83 19.53
N LYS A 158 -4.93 9.53 18.85
CA LYS A 158 -3.98 10.54 18.36
C LYS A 158 -4.47 11.28 17.11
N ILE A 159 -5.47 10.73 16.41
CA ILE A 159 -6.06 11.35 15.21
C ILE A 159 -7.28 12.17 15.64
N SER A 160 -7.34 13.41 15.16
CA SER A 160 -8.40 14.35 15.53
C SER A 160 -9.77 13.86 15.04
N LYS A 161 -10.82 14.25 15.77
CA LYS A 161 -12.20 13.96 15.38
C LYS A 161 -12.53 14.53 14.00
N GLU A 162 -12.02 15.72 13.67
CA GLU A 162 -12.23 16.38 12.38
C GLU A 162 -11.64 15.57 11.23
N THR A 163 -10.38 15.12 11.35
CA THR A 163 -9.71 14.29 10.35
C THR A 163 -10.42 12.96 10.16
N LYS A 164 -10.81 12.29 11.26
CA LYS A 164 -11.62 11.06 11.22
C LYS A 164 -12.95 11.27 10.51
N GLU A 165 -13.63 12.39 10.78
CA GLU A 165 -14.91 12.72 10.15
C GLU A 165 -14.77 12.92 8.64
N LYS A 166 -13.74 13.67 8.19
CA LYS A 166 -13.46 13.87 6.77
C LYS A 166 -13.21 12.54 6.06
N ILE A 167 -12.38 11.67 6.64
CA ILE A 167 -12.06 10.35 6.08
C ILE A 167 -13.32 9.46 6.00
N ILE A 168 -14.10 9.32 7.08
CA ILE A 168 -15.27 8.44 7.04
C ILE A 168 -16.37 8.97 6.12
N ASN A 169 -16.55 10.29 6.00
CA ASN A 169 -17.48 10.89 5.04
C ASN A 169 -17.06 10.58 3.60
N ARG A 170 -15.75 10.68 3.29
CA ARG A 170 -15.20 10.31 1.99
C ARG A 170 -15.42 8.83 1.67
N ILE A 171 -15.16 7.93 2.62
CA ILE A 171 -15.41 6.49 2.48
C ILE A 171 -16.90 6.21 2.22
N ILE A 172 -17.81 6.86 2.95
CA ILE A 172 -19.26 6.75 2.74
C ILE A 172 -19.66 7.28 1.34
N GLN A 173 -19.03 8.34 0.85
CA GLN A 173 -19.28 8.85 -0.50
C GLN A 173 -18.83 7.86 -1.58
N ILE A 174 -17.62 7.31 -1.47
CA ILE A 174 -17.07 6.33 -2.42
C ILE A 174 -17.97 5.09 -2.47
N THR A 175 -18.47 4.63 -1.31
CA THR A 175 -19.26 3.40 -1.19
C THR A 175 -20.76 3.57 -1.38
N LYS A 176 -21.25 4.75 -1.79
CA LYS A 176 -22.69 5.05 -1.90
C LYS A 176 -23.51 4.06 -2.77
N GLY A 177 -22.86 3.39 -3.72
CA GLY A 177 -23.47 2.41 -4.62
C GLY A 177 -23.52 0.98 -4.05
N ASN A 178 -22.83 0.71 -2.94
CA ASN A 178 -22.84 -0.58 -2.26
C ASN A 178 -23.46 -0.43 -0.86
N LYS A 179 -24.77 -0.65 -0.78
CA LYS A 179 -25.54 -0.46 0.47
C LYS A 179 -24.95 -1.21 1.66
N GLN A 180 -24.56 -2.48 1.48
CA GLN A 180 -24.05 -3.31 2.57
C GLN A 180 -22.78 -2.72 3.20
N GLN A 181 -21.78 -2.34 2.39
CA GLN A 181 -20.56 -1.72 2.92
C GLN A 181 -20.81 -0.29 3.42
N ASN A 182 -21.66 0.46 2.73
CA ASN A 182 -22.02 1.82 3.14
C ASN A 182 -22.66 1.85 4.53
N ASP A 183 -23.57 0.92 4.82
CA ASP A 183 -24.25 0.80 6.12
C ASP A 183 -23.25 0.50 7.26
N ILE A 184 -22.21 -0.30 6.99
CA ILE A 184 -21.12 -0.56 7.95
C ILE A 184 -20.38 0.75 8.27
N TYR A 185 -19.99 1.51 7.25
CA TYR A 185 -19.25 2.76 7.45
C TYR A 185 -20.10 3.88 8.08
N ARG A 186 -21.41 3.90 7.81
CA ARG A 186 -22.36 4.76 8.53
C ARG A 186 -22.49 4.37 10.00
N LYS A 187 -22.50 3.07 10.32
CA LYS A 187 -22.46 2.60 11.71
C LYS A 187 -21.16 3.03 12.40
N TYR A 188 -20.02 2.94 11.72
CA TYR A 188 -18.74 3.43 12.24
C TYR A 188 -18.79 4.93 12.51
N LYS A 189 -19.29 5.75 11.56
CA LYS A 189 -19.48 7.19 11.78
C LYS A 189 -20.37 7.47 12.99
N SER A 190 -21.52 6.80 13.07
CA SER A 190 -22.48 6.94 14.17
C SER A 190 -21.83 6.67 15.54
N TYR A 191 -20.95 5.69 15.61
CA TYR A 191 -20.23 5.31 16.82
C TYR A 191 -19.08 6.28 17.14
N PHE A 192 -18.11 6.42 16.24
CA PHE A 192 -16.85 7.13 16.50
C PHE A 192 -16.95 8.66 16.39
N ILE A 193 -17.88 9.18 15.59
CA ILE A 193 -17.98 10.62 15.31
C ILE A 193 -19.22 11.23 15.98
N ASP A 194 -20.39 10.63 15.77
CA ASP A 194 -21.64 11.21 16.28
C ASP A 194 -21.84 10.92 17.77
N GLY A 195 -21.11 9.96 18.36
CA GLY A 195 -21.26 9.56 19.76
C GLY A 195 -22.60 8.87 20.06
N LYS A 196 -23.28 8.31 19.05
CA LYS A 196 -24.61 7.70 19.17
C LYS A 196 -24.56 6.20 19.54
N GLY A 197 -23.45 5.73 20.11
CA GLY A 197 -23.20 4.32 20.42
C GLY A 197 -23.16 4.01 21.91
N THR A 198 -23.56 2.79 22.27
CA THR A 198 -23.45 2.27 23.64
C THR A 198 -22.16 1.45 23.82
N ILE A 199 -21.84 1.08 25.07
CA ILE A 199 -20.76 0.13 25.37
C ILE A 199 -21.02 -1.24 24.72
N VAL A 200 -22.29 -1.63 24.58
CA VAL A 200 -22.66 -2.88 23.90
C VAL A 200 -22.35 -2.79 22.41
N ASP A 201 -22.64 -1.65 21.78
CA ASP A 201 -22.29 -1.42 20.37
C ASP A 201 -20.78 -1.50 20.14
N LYS A 202 -19.98 -0.96 21.05
CA LYS A 202 -18.51 -1.08 20.99
C LYS A 202 -18.08 -2.55 20.96
N LYS A 203 -18.56 -3.35 21.93
CA LYS A 203 -18.20 -4.77 22.03
C LYS A 203 -18.65 -5.58 20.82
N LEU A 204 -19.80 -5.26 20.24
CA LEU A 204 -20.27 -5.88 19.01
C LEU A 204 -19.38 -5.54 17.82
N LEU A 205 -19.00 -4.26 17.68
CA LEU A 205 -18.06 -3.83 16.65
C LEU A 205 -16.69 -4.50 16.82
N GLU A 206 -16.16 -4.56 18.04
CA GLU A 206 -14.90 -5.24 18.36
C GLU A 206 -14.97 -6.74 18.03
N LEU A 207 -16.10 -7.41 18.31
CA LEU A 207 -16.31 -8.81 17.97
C LEU A 207 -16.37 -9.04 16.45
N ASP A 208 -17.15 -8.24 15.73
CA ASP A 208 -17.24 -8.29 14.27
C ASP A 208 -15.84 -8.10 13.65
N LYS A 209 -15.07 -7.16 14.19
CA LYS A 209 -13.69 -6.88 13.79
C LYS A 209 -12.78 -8.06 14.13
N ALA A 210 -12.87 -8.66 15.31
CA ALA A 210 -12.08 -9.83 15.68
C ALA A 210 -12.32 -11.01 14.72
N ILE A 211 -13.59 -11.27 14.37
CA ILE A 211 -13.97 -12.29 13.38
C ILE A 211 -13.39 -11.97 11.99
N TYR A 212 -13.48 -10.71 11.56
CA TYR A 212 -12.89 -10.26 10.29
C TYR A 212 -11.36 -10.46 10.29
N SER A 213 -10.67 -10.12 11.38
CA SER A 213 -9.20 -10.32 11.52
C SER A 213 -8.85 -11.79 11.37
N PHE A 214 -9.56 -12.65 12.10
CA PHE A 214 -9.30 -14.08 12.09
C PHE A 214 -9.50 -14.68 10.70
N LYS A 215 -10.54 -14.27 9.96
CA LYS A 215 -10.75 -14.71 8.57
C LYS A 215 -9.61 -14.32 7.64
N LEU A 216 -9.06 -13.11 7.77
CA LEU A 216 -7.89 -12.69 7.00
C LEU A 216 -6.68 -13.58 7.31
N LYS A 217 -6.36 -13.76 8.59
CA LYS A 217 -5.23 -14.59 9.05
C LYS A 217 -5.37 -16.06 8.63
N GLN A 218 -6.56 -16.62 8.78
CA GLN A 218 -6.85 -17.99 8.35
C GLN A 218 -6.68 -18.14 6.84
N THR A 219 -7.19 -17.20 6.04
CA THR A 219 -7.06 -17.22 4.58
C THR A 219 -5.60 -17.09 4.16
N PHE A 220 -4.83 -16.20 4.80
CA PHE A 220 -3.40 -16.06 4.57
C PHE A 220 -2.64 -17.37 4.83
N TYR A 221 -2.94 -18.03 5.95
CA TYR A 221 -2.39 -19.33 6.30
C TYR A 221 -2.75 -20.43 5.29
N GLN A 222 -4.03 -20.54 4.92
CA GLN A 222 -4.53 -21.56 4.00
C GLN A 222 -3.98 -21.41 2.57
N LYS A 223 -3.73 -20.18 2.13
CA LYS A 223 -3.12 -19.89 0.82
C LYS A 223 -1.60 -20.09 0.79
N HIS A 224 -0.99 -20.42 1.92
CA HIS A 224 0.47 -20.45 2.06
C HIS A 224 1.14 -19.14 1.59
N ALA A 225 0.54 -18.01 1.93
CA ALA A 225 0.81 -16.71 1.31
C ALA A 225 2.14 -16.03 1.73
N LYS A 226 3.05 -16.77 2.35
CA LYS A 226 4.42 -16.30 2.60
C LYS A 226 5.22 -16.31 1.29
N SER A 227 6.04 -15.29 1.09
CA SER A 227 7.02 -15.28 0.01
C SER A 227 8.33 -15.94 0.43
N ASP A 228 9.09 -16.47 -0.53
CA ASP A 228 10.38 -17.07 -0.26
C ASP A 228 11.51 -16.04 -0.41
N TYR A 229 11.82 -15.37 0.70
CA TYR A 229 12.91 -14.39 0.79
C TYR A 229 13.71 -14.61 2.09
N PRO A 230 14.59 -15.62 2.12
CA PRO A 230 15.48 -15.83 3.26
C PRO A 230 16.47 -14.67 3.37
N SER A 231 16.82 -14.25 4.58
CA SER A 231 17.79 -13.17 4.80
C SER A 231 19.13 -13.47 4.12
N LEU A 232 19.70 -12.47 3.44
CA LEU A 232 21.00 -12.52 2.77
C LEU A 232 22.17 -12.28 3.73
N GLY A 233 21.89 -11.78 4.94
CA GLY A 233 22.92 -11.52 5.96
C GLY A 233 22.49 -10.48 6.99
N ASP A 234 23.43 -10.10 7.86
CA ASP A 234 23.12 -9.21 8.98
C ASP A 234 23.14 -7.72 8.61
N LYS A 235 23.97 -7.33 7.63
CA LYS A 235 24.18 -5.93 7.26
C LYS A 235 23.94 -5.67 5.78
N THR A 236 23.23 -4.59 5.49
CA THR A 236 23.04 -4.09 4.14
C THR A 236 24.39 -3.60 3.60
N PRO A 237 24.84 -4.08 2.43
CA PRO A 237 26.07 -3.64 1.81
C PRO A 237 26.06 -2.14 1.48
N ASP A 238 27.24 -1.53 1.50
CA ASP A 238 27.44 -0.23 0.87
C ASP A 238 27.54 -0.44 -0.64
N TYR A 239 26.38 -0.40 -1.31
CA TYR A 239 26.28 -0.65 -2.73
C TYR A 239 26.95 0.46 -3.55
N ASP A 240 27.76 0.05 -4.54
CA ASP A 240 28.10 0.92 -5.66
C ASP A 240 26.88 1.03 -6.59
N TRP A 241 25.98 1.96 -6.24
CA TRP A 241 24.70 2.17 -6.92
C TRP A 241 24.87 2.42 -8.43
N GLU A 242 25.91 3.14 -8.85
CA GLU A 242 26.15 3.43 -10.25
C GLU A 242 26.54 2.17 -11.01
N LYS A 243 27.52 1.42 -10.48
CA LYS A 243 27.94 0.14 -11.08
C LYS A 243 26.79 -0.86 -11.14
N MET A 244 26.02 -0.99 -10.07
CA MET A 244 24.87 -1.88 -9.98
C MET A 244 23.77 -1.49 -10.98
N THR A 245 23.46 -0.19 -11.08
CA THR A 245 22.51 0.33 -12.06
C THR A 245 22.96 -0.02 -13.49
N ASN A 246 24.22 0.22 -13.81
CA ASN A 246 24.77 -0.09 -15.14
C ASN A 246 24.68 -1.58 -15.46
N GLN A 247 24.99 -2.46 -14.50
CA GLN A 247 24.86 -3.91 -14.68
C GLN A 247 23.43 -4.33 -14.99
N PHE A 248 22.45 -3.87 -14.21
CA PHE A 248 21.05 -4.20 -14.46
C PHE A 248 20.52 -3.57 -15.75
N VAL A 249 20.98 -2.36 -16.12
CA VAL A 249 20.64 -1.73 -17.41
C VAL A 249 21.08 -2.60 -18.60
N GLU A 250 22.29 -3.18 -18.54
CA GLU A 250 22.76 -4.09 -19.60
C GLU A 250 21.93 -5.37 -19.71
N GLU A 251 21.36 -5.86 -18.60
CA GLU A 251 20.46 -7.02 -18.63
C GLU A 251 19.07 -6.67 -19.18
N VAL A 252 18.47 -5.53 -18.79
CA VAL A 252 17.13 -5.16 -19.30
C VAL A 252 17.18 -4.74 -20.77
N LYS A 253 18.28 -4.18 -21.28
CA LYS A 253 18.45 -3.87 -22.71
C LYS A 253 18.16 -5.07 -23.62
N LYS A 254 18.56 -6.27 -23.19
CA LYS A 254 18.33 -7.53 -23.93
C LYS A 254 16.86 -7.93 -23.97
N LYS A 255 16.02 -7.33 -23.12
CA LYS A 255 14.58 -7.59 -22.99
C LYS A 255 13.72 -6.41 -23.45
N THR A 256 14.30 -5.36 -24.04
CA THR A 256 13.59 -4.14 -24.47
C THR A 256 14.00 -3.73 -25.90
N ASP A 257 14.29 -4.69 -26.77
CA ASP A 257 14.86 -4.47 -28.11
C ASP A 257 13.82 -4.53 -29.24
N ASN A 258 12.53 -4.72 -28.91
CA ASN A 258 11.46 -4.85 -29.90
C ASN A 258 10.58 -3.60 -30.08
N ASN A 259 10.92 -2.48 -29.42
CA ASN A 259 10.13 -1.25 -29.41
C ASN A 259 11.00 -0.01 -29.12
N ASP A 260 10.51 1.17 -29.48
CA ASP A 260 11.23 2.45 -29.34
C ASP A 260 11.02 3.14 -27.96
N TYR A 261 10.21 2.53 -27.09
CA TYR A 261 9.80 3.09 -25.80
C TYR A 261 10.67 2.62 -24.63
N ALA A 262 11.65 1.75 -24.89
CA ALA A 262 12.46 1.08 -23.88
C ALA A 262 11.63 0.33 -22.82
N VAL A 263 10.46 -0.19 -23.22
CA VAL A 263 9.60 -1.00 -22.36
C VAL A 263 9.89 -2.49 -22.58
N ASP A 264 9.57 -3.32 -21.58
CA ASP A 264 9.74 -4.77 -21.66
C ASP A 264 9.05 -5.38 -22.90
N ASN A 265 9.76 -6.30 -23.55
CA ASN A 265 9.33 -6.96 -24.78
C ASN A 265 8.02 -7.73 -24.60
N ASN A 266 7.81 -8.41 -23.47
CA ASN A 266 6.59 -9.16 -23.20
C ASN A 266 5.42 -8.23 -22.93
N TYR A 267 5.66 -7.14 -22.19
CA TYR A 267 4.67 -6.08 -21.99
C TYR A 267 4.22 -5.50 -23.33
N TYR A 268 5.18 -5.09 -24.19
CA TYR A 268 4.88 -4.52 -25.49
C TYR A 268 4.05 -5.47 -26.36
N ASN A 269 4.49 -6.72 -26.46
CA ASN A 269 3.80 -7.74 -27.26
C ASN A 269 2.38 -8.03 -26.77
N THR A 270 2.17 -8.01 -25.45
CA THR A 270 0.90 -8.40 -24.82
C THR A 270 -0.11 -7.26 -24.83
N TYR A 271 0.33 -6.04 -24.55
CA TYR A 271 -0.57 -4.91 -24.29
C TYR A 271 -0.60 -3.86 -25.40
N LEU A 272 0.49 -3.71 -26.17
CA LEU A 272 0.65 -2.56 -27.07
C LEU A 272 0.61 -2.96 -28.54
N LYS A 273 1.36 -4.00 -28.96
CA LYS A 273 1.63 -4.34 -30.36
C LYS A 273 0.37 -4.43 -31.23
N ASP A 274 -0.61 -5.24 -30.83
CA ASP A 274 -1.80 -5.52 -31.64
C ASP A 274 -2.77 -4.33 -31.72
N ARG A 275 -2.68 -3.40 -30.76
CA ARG A 275 -3.55 -2.21 -30.67
C ARG A 275 -2.81 -0.91 -30.94
N TYR A 276 -1.53 -0.95 -31.27
CA TYR A 276 -0.63 0.20 -31.33
C TYR A 276 -1.23 1.35 -32.13
N ALA A 277 -1.64 1.10 -33.38
CA ALA A 277 -2.24 2.11 -34.25
C ALA A 277 -3.52 2.75 -33.68
N SER A 278 -4.31 2.01 -32.89
CA SER A 278 -5.54 2.51 -32.26
C SER A 278 -5.30 3.35 -31.01
N LEU A 279 -4.10 3.28 -30.43
CA LEU A 279 -3.72 3.99 -29.20
C LEU A 279 -3.19 5.40 -29.50
N LYS A 280 -2.89 5.71 -30.75
CA LYS A 280 -2.49 7.05 -31.15
C LYS A 280 -3.57 8.08 -30.78
N ASP A 281 -3.18 9.10 -30.02
CA ASP A 281 -4.05 10.18 -29.53
C ASP A 281 -5.27 9.69 -28.70
N SER A 282 -5.27 8.45 -28.21
CA SER A 282 -6.40 7.88 -27.47
C SER A 282 -6.66 8.56 -26.12
N ASN A 283 -5.66 9.24 -25.57
CA ASN A 283 -5.66 9.88 -24.27
C ASN A 283 -5.51 11.40 -24.35
N LYS A 284 -5.74 12.02 -25.52
CA LYS A 284 -5.58 13.47 -25.72
C LYS A 284 -6.42 14.36 -24.80
N ASP A 285 -7.56 13.85 -24.35
CA ASP A 285 -8.52 14.56 -23.49
C ASP A 285 -8.31 14.21 -21.99
N LEU A 286 -7.32 13.37 -21.68
CA LEU A 286 -7.00 12.97 -20.32
C LEU A 286 -6.34 14.13 -19.56
N SER A 287 -6.83 14.35 -18.34
CA SER A 287 -6.28 15.36 -17.43
C SER A 287 -6.25 14.83 -16.01
N TYR A 288 -5.16 15.15 -15.32
CA TYR A 288 -4.92 14.79 -13.93
C TYR A 288 -4.90 16.01 -12.99
N LEU A 289 -5.31 17.18 -13.48
CA LEU A 289 -5.26 18.42 -12.70
C LEU A 289 -6.42 18.57 -11.72
N GLU A 290 -7.56 17.93 -12.00
CA GLU A 290 -8.75 18.01 -11.17
C GLU A 290 -9.16 16.60 -10.77
N SER A 291 -8.98 16.26 -9.50
CA SER A 291 -9.29 14.93 -8.98
C SER A 291 -9.61 14.98 -7.49
N PRO A 292 -10.59 14.19 -7.02
CA PRO A 292 -10.77 13.92 -5.59
C PRO A 292 -9.52 13.34 -4.91
N GLU A 293 -8.62 12.71 -5.67
CA GLU A 293 -7.41 12.09 -5.12
C GLU A 293 -6.47 13.12 -4.46
N TYR A 294 -6.46 14.39 -4.91
CA TYR A 294 -5.70 15.44 -4.20
C TYR A 294 -6.21 15.65 -2.78
N SER A 295 -7.53 15.64 -2.57
CA SER A 295 -8.11 15.72 -1.23
C SER A 295 -7.84 14.45 -0.42
N ASP A 296 -7.81 13.29 -1.07
CA ASP A 296 -7.47 12.02 -0.41
C ASP A 296 -5.98 12.01 0.02
N MET A 297 -5.07 12.57 -0.79
CA MET A 297 -3.66 12.80 -0.47
C MET A 297 -3.48 13.77 0.70
N GLU A 298 -4.20 14.89 0.72
CA GLU A 298 -4.19 15.83 1.86
C GLU A 298 -4.64 15.15 3.17
N LEU A 299 -5.64 14.24 3.10
CA LEU A 299 -6.07 13.47 4.27
C LEU A 299 -4.98 12.50 4.74
N PHE A 300 -4.30 11.81 3.83
CA PHE A 300 -3.15 10.96 4.17
C PHE A 300 -2.04 11.75 4.89
N LEU A 301 -1.65 12.88 4.31
CA LEU A 301 -0.60 13.75 4.86
C LEU A 301 -1.02 14.36 6.21
N THR A 302 -2.29 14.72 6.37
CA THR A 302 -2.84 15.22 7.64
C THR A 302 -2.78 14.14 8.72
N VAL A 303 -3.15 12.89 8.40
CA VAL A 303 -3.03 11.75 9.33
C VAL A 303 -1.57 11.56 9.73
N ALA A 304 -0.64 11.55 8.79
CA ALA A 304 0.79 11.40 9.10
C ALA A 304 1.28 12.51 10.04
N LYS A 305 0.91 13.76 9.75
CA LYS A 305 1.27 14.93 10.56
C LYS A 305 0.70 14.87 11.98
N GLU A 306 -0.58 14.54 12.14
CA GLU A 306 -1.21 14.39 13.47
C GLU A 306 -0.54 13.27 14.29
N LEU A 307 -0.07 12.22 13.61
CA LEU A 307 0.67 11.13 14.24
C LEU A 307 2.15 11.46 14.49
N GLY A 308 2.68 12.60 14.02
CA GLY A 308 4.10 12.90 14.09
C GLY A 308 4.94 11.88 13.32
N ILE A 309 4.51 11.52 12.12
CA ILE A 309 5.22 10.66 11.18
C ILE A 309 5.76 11.55 10.05
N GLU A 310 7.06 11.48 9.82
CA GLU A 310 7.71 12.10 8.68
C GLU A 310 7.40 11.32 7.40
N VAL A 311 7.05 12.04 6.33
CA VAL A 311 6.63 11.47 5.05
C VAL A 311 7.60 11.87 3.96
N GLU A 312 8.06 10.88 3.20
CA GLU A 312 8.72 11.08 1.90
C GLU A 312 7.79 10.68 0.77
N VAL A 313 7.40 11.66 -0.05
CA VAL A 313 6.54 11.45 -1.22
C VAL A 313 7.42 11.21 -2.45
N ILE A 314 7.21 10.10 -3.13
CA ILE A 314 7.92 9.72 -4.35
C ILE A 314 6.98 9.90 -5.53
N ILE A 315 7.36 10.76 -6.48
CA ILE A 315 6.59 11.01 -7.69
C ILE A 315 7.34 10.37 -8.85
N PHE A 316 6.82 9.25 -9.35
CA PHE A 316 7.34 8.64 -10.57
C PHE A 316 6.80 9.36 -11.82
N PRO A 317 7.64 9.50 -12.86
CA PRO A 317 7.17 9.97 -14.14
C PRO A 317 6.31 8.90 -14.82
N VAL A 318 5.73 9.25 -15.96
CA VAL A 318 5.20 8.28 -16.92
C VAL A 318 6.19 8.14 -18.07
N ASN A 319 6.01 7.17 -18.96
CA ASN A 319 6.87 7.07 -20.14
C ASN A 319 6.53 8.21 -21.11
N GLY A 320 7.41 9.22 -21.21
CA GLY A 320 7.19 10.44 -21.98
C GLY A 320 6.99 10.15 -23.46
N LYS A 321 7.81 9.28 -24.05
CA LYS A 321 7.69 8.85 -25.46
C LYS A 321 6.30 8.21 -25.72
N TRP A 322 5.84 7.35 -24.81
CA TRP A 322 4.53 6.70 -24.93
C TRP A 322 3.36 7.67 -24.74
N ASN A 323 3.49 8.60 -23.80
CA ASN A 323 2.43 9.58 -23.53
C ASN A 323 2.30 10.61 -24.64
N ASP A 324 3.42 10.99 -25.27
CA ASP A 324 3.42 11.82 -26.48
C ASP A 324 2.68 11.11 -27.64
N TYR A 325 2.84 9.79 -27.79
CA TYR A 325 2.14 9.00 -28.80
C TYR A 325 0.63 8.87 -28.52
N THR A 326 0.26 8.65 -27.26
CA THR A 326 -1.15 8.50 -26.84
C THR A 326 -1.86 9.84 -26.64
N GLY A 327 -1.14 10.96 -26.70
CA GLY A 327 -1.70 12.31 -26.74
C GLY A 327 -1.78 13.05 -25.40
N VAL A 328 -1.30 12.47 -24.29
CA VAL A 328 -1.25 13.19 -23.00
C VAL A 328 -0.12 14.22 -23.08
N SER A 329 -0.43 15.51 -23.09
CA SER A 329 0.60 16.53 -23.35
C SER A 329 1.66 16.60 -22.24
N ARG A 330 2.91 16.89 -22.62
CA ARG A 330 4.01 17.11 -21.66
C ARG A 330 3.69 18.19 -20.63
N GLU A 331 3.10 19.30 -21.07
CA GLU A 331 2.69 20.39 -20.18
C GLU A 331 1.70 19.92 -19.10
N MET A 332 0.73 19.08 -19.49
CA MET A 332 -0.22 18.47 -18.56
C MET A 332 0.53 17.61 -17.53
N ARG A 333 1.39 16.69 -17.97
CA ARG A 333 2.17 15.82 -17.06
C ARG A 333 3.04 16.61 -16.08
N GLU A 334 3.78 17.61 -16.57
CA GLU A 334 4.61 18.50 -15.75
C GLU A 334 3.79 19.25 -14.69
N LYS A 335 2.62 19.78 -15.06
CA LYS A 335 1.70 20.43 -14.13
C LYS A 335 1.18 19.46 -13.07
N THR A 336 0.93 18.19 -13.41
CA THR A 336 0.55 17.18 -12.41
C THR A 336 1.66 16.92 -11.42
N TYR A 337 2.88 16.63 -11.89
CA TYR A 337 4.02 16.36 -10.99
C TYR A 337 4.22 17.53 -10.03
N LYS A 338 4.14 18.75 -10.56
CA LYS A 338 4.28 19.96 -9.76
C LYS A 338 3.15 20.12 -8.73
N LYS A 339 1.91 19.84 -9.11
CA LYS A 339 0.77 19.95 -8.20
C LYS A 339 0.85 18.92 -7.06
N ILE A 340 1.22 17.67 -7.35
CA ILE A 340 1.44 16.63 -6.32
C ILE A 340 2.55 17.07 -5.36
N GLU A 341 3.67 17.56 -5.90
CA GLU A 341 4.79 18.09 -5.11
C GLU A 341 4.36 19.26 -4.21
N ASP A 342 3.57 20.20 -4.73
CA ASP A 342 3.10 21.36 -3.98
C ASP A 342 2.16 20.96 -2.83
N VAL A 343 1.26 19.99 -3.06
CA VAL A 343 0.40 19.44 -2.01
C VAL A 343 1.24 18.76 -0.92
N ALA A 344 2.20 17.91 -1.30
CA ALA A 344 3.11 17.26 -0.36
C ALA A 344 3.90 18.26 0.50
N LYS A 345 4.54 19.24 -0.15
CA LYS A 345 5.33 20.28 0.54
C LYS A 345 4.49 21.15 1.45
N SER A 346 3.25 21.47 1.06
CA SER A 346 2.35 22.27 1.91
C SER A 346 1.99 21.58 3.23
N HIS A 347 2.13 20.26 3.32
CA HIS A 347 1.91 19.47 4.54
C HIS A 347 3.22 19.10 5.27
N GLY A 348 4.37 19.57 4.79
CA GLY A 348 5.67 19.34 5.43
C GLY A 348 6.35 18.02 5.06
N ALA A 349 5.89 17.33 4.01
CA ALA A 349 6.56 16.14 3.48
C ALA A 349 7.79 16.51 2.65
N THR A 350 8.81 15.63 2.66
CA THR A 350 9.88 15.67 1.65
C THR A 350 9.37 15.07 0.34
N VAL A 351 9.96 15.48 -0.78
CA VAL A 351 9.52 15.01 -2.11
C VAL A 351 10.71 14.60 -2.96
N LEU A 352 10.65 13.37 -3.46
CA LEU A 352 11.50 12.87 -4.53
C LEU A 352 10.71 12.95 -5.84
N ASN A 353 10.86 14.06 -6.56
CA ASN A 353 10.13 14.30 -7.81
C ASN A 353 11.00 13.90 -9.02
N TYR A 354 10.63 12.80 -9.68
CA TYR A 354 11.32 12.29 -10.86
C TYR A 354 10.61 12.63 -12.18
N GLY A 355 9.67 13.59 -12.17
CA GLY A 355 8.94 14.02 -13.37
C GLY A 355 9.84 14.46 -14.53
N ASN A 356 11.03 14.98 -14.24
CA ASN A 356 12.03 15.37 -15.24
C ASN A 356 12.76 14.18 -15.91
N ARG A 357 12.49 12.93 -15.48
CA ARG A 357 13.10 11.70 -16.00
C ARG A 357 12.18 10.92 -16.94
N GLU A 358 11.05 11.49 -17.35
CA GLU A 358 10.04 10.81 -18.19
C GLU A 358 10.55 10.33 -19.56
N TYR A 359 11.65 10.91 -20.07
CA TYR A 359 12.27 10.50 -21.34
C TYR A 359 13.54 9.65 -21.16
N ASP A 360 13.91 9.33 -19.92
CA ASP A 360 15.07 8.50 -19.65
C ASP A 360 14.75 7.03 -19.91
N ASP A 361 15.42 6.43 -20.89
CA ASP A 361 15.30 4.99 -21.12
C ASP A 361 15.67 4.21 -19.86
N TYR A 362 14.86 3.19 -19.57
CA TYR A 362 14.98 2.29 -18.41
C TYR A 362 14.72 2.92 -17.03
N PHE A 363 14.23 4.17 -16.98
CA PHE A 363 13.66 4.71 -15.74
C PHE A 363 12.35 4.01 -15.37
N LEU A 364 11.57 3.65 -16.39
CA LEU A 364 10.37 2.84 -16.28
C LEU A 364 10.59 1.47 -16.93
N PHE A 365 9.92 0.46 -16.38
CA PHE A 365 9.89 -0.92 -16.90
C PHE A 365 8.86 -1.07 -18.04
N ASP A 366 7.72 -0.40 -17.87
CA ASP A 366 6.68 -0.29 -18.87
C ASP A 366 6.25 1.17 -19.06
N VAL A 367 5.02 1.41 -19.51
CA VAL A 367 4.53 2.76 -19.77
C VAL A 367 4.23 3.57 -18.50
N MET A 368 4.17 2.93 -17.33
CA MET A 368 3.80 3.54 -16.05
C MET A 368 4.59 3.05 -14.82
N HIS A 369 5.04 1.81 -14.80
CA HIS A 369 5.71 1.23 -13.62
C HIS A 369 7.23 1.47 -13.66
N VAL A 370 7.79 1.75 -12.50
CA VAL A 370 9.22 2.00 -12.31
C VAL A 370 10.09 0.81 -12.74
N GLY A 371 11.17 1.12 -13.44
CA GLY A 371 12.18 0.20 -13.93
C GLY A 371 13.49 0.34 -13.19
N VAL A 372 14.56 -0.21 -13.78
CA VAL A 372 15.87 -0.30 -13.13
C VAL A 372 16.40 1.05 -12.63
N LYS A 373 16.46 2.10 -13.48
CA LYS A 373 17.07 3.36 -13.06
C LYS A 373 16.26 4.05 -11.97
N GLY A 374 14.93 3.99 -12.06
CA GLY A 374 14.06 4.59 -11.05
C GLY A 374 14.13 3.87 -9.71
N TRP A 375 14.16 2.53 -9.70
CA TRP A 375 14.31 1.77 -8.46
C TRP A 375 15.68 2.00 -7.81
N MET A 376 16.78 1.95 -8.56
CA MET A 376 18.11 2.17 -7.98
C MET A 376 18.26 3.56 -7.34
N GLU A 377 17.61 4.58 -7.92
CA GLU A 377 17.61 5.93 -7.36
C GLU A 377 16.72 6.02 -6.10
N VAL A 378 15.49 5.51 -6.17
CA VAL A 378 14.57 5.49 -5.02
C VAL A 378 15.09 4.67 -3.87
N GLU A 379 15.61 3.48 -4.12
CA GLU A 379 16.14 2.59 -3.09
C GLU A 379 17.29 3.23 -2.32
N LYS A 380 18.20 3.88 -3.02
CA LYS A 380 19.27 4.67 -2.42
C LYS A 380 18.74 5.76 -1.49
N GLU A 381 17.72 6.51 -1.94
CA GLU A 381 17.14 7.58 -1.12
C GLU A 381 16.31 7.03 0.05
N LEU A 382 15.54 5.95 -0.13
CA LEU A 382 14.82 5.27 0.95
C LEU A 382 15.76 4.76 2.04
N TYR A 383 16.90 4.18 1.66
CA TYR A 383 17.91 3.72 2.61
C TYR A 383 18.50 4.89 3.41
N LYS A 384 18.76 6.04 2.76
CA LYS A 384 19.21 7.25 3.47
C LYS A 384 18.12 7.78 4.38
N PHE A 385 16.90 7.98 3.88
CA PHE A 385 15.76 8.49 4.62
C PHE A 385 15.52 7.69 5.90
N ALA A 386 15.56 6.36 5.82
CA ALA A 386 15.37 5.47 6.96
C ALA A 386 16.48 5.53 8.02
N ASN A 387 17.69 5.99 7.65
CA ASN A 387 18.89 5.98 8.49
C ASN A 387 19.36 7.38 8.90
N GLN A 388 18.74 8.44 8.38
CA GLN A 388 18.91 9.80 8.89
C GLN A 388 18.46 9.88 10.35
N ALA A 389 19.29 10.47 11.21
CA ALA A 389 18.93 10.75 12.60
C ALA A 389 17.70 11.68 12.65
N ASN A 390 16.78 11.38 13.57
CA ASN A 390 15.59 12.21 13.83
C ASN A 390 15.93 13.49 14.56
#